data_AF-A0AAE0AG03-F1
#
_entry.id   AF-A0AAE0AG03-F1
#
_cell.length_a   1.000
_cell.length_b   1.000
_cell.length_c   1.000
_cell.angle_alpha   90.00
_cell.angle_beta   90.00
_cell.angle_gamma   90.00
#
_symmetry.space_group_name_H-M   'P 1'
#
loop_
_entity.id
_entity.type
_entity.pdbx_description
1 polymer ?
#
loop_
_entity_poly.entity_id
_entity_poly.type
_entity_poly.pdbx_seq_one_letter_code
_entity_poly.pdbx_strand_id
1 'polypeptide(L)'
;MHQKQYIQALNSWLKLNLIPIESSLKEKILSPPRAQNPRIQALLHSWHDYLERLQDDLAISAISSFAGVIKNIIIHQEEEMKLKEKCEETRKEYLRKNQAYEDWYHKYQQRRTEAERGEDVNTKDPVSEKQFAVESLKKRLDEEIVAHQRHCTQVREKSLGSLKTRLPELFHALSVYAHACSGACEKLRSISQSNGGSS
;
A
#
# COMPACT_ATOMS: atom_id res chain seq x y z
N MET A 1 -3.06 18.48 -13.39
CA MET A 1 -4.20 19.44 -13.36
C MET A 1 -3.85 20.81 -13.97
N HIS A 2 -2.79 21.50 -13.51
CA HIS A 2 -2.46 22.86 -13.99
C HIS A 2 -2.13 22.98 -15.49
N GLN A 3 -1.47 21.97 -16.09
CA GLN A 3 -1.19 21.98 -17.53
C GLN A 3 -2.46 21.97 -18.39
N LYS A 4 -3.49 21.18 -18.01
CA LYS A 4 -4.76 21.10 -18.75
C LYS A 4 -5.47 22.45 -18.78
N GLN A 5 -5.57 23.09 -17.62
CA GLN A 5 -6.17 24.42 -17.48
C GLN A 5 -5.38 25.50 -18.24
N TYR A 6 -4.05 25.47 -18.15
CA TYR A 6 -3.19 26.40 -18.86
C TYR A 6 -3.35 26.29 -20.39
N ILE A 7 -3.32 25.06 -20.93
CA ILE A 7 -3.49 24.83 -22.38
C ILE A 7 -4.91 25.18 -22.85
N GLN A 8 -5.94 24.91 -22.05
CA GLN A 8 -7.32 25.33 -22.34
C GLN A 8 -7.46 26.85 -22.37
N ALA A 9 -6.89 27.56 -21.39
CA ALA A 9 -6.89 29.02 -21.33
C ALA A 9 -6.14 29.63 -22.52
N LEU A 10 -4.97 29.09 -22.86
CA LEU A 10 -4.15 29.54 -23.98
C LEU A 10 -4.84 29.31 -25.33
N ASN A 11 -5.45 28.13 -25.54
CA ASN A 11 -6.24 27.86 -26.74
C ASN A 11 -7.46 28.80 -26.85
N SER A 12 -8.13 29.08 -25.74
CA SER A 12 -9.28 30.00 -25.71
C SER A 12 -8.84 31.44 -26.03
N TRP A 13 -7.73 31.88 -25.45
CA TRP A 13 -7.13 33.19 -25.74
C TRP A 13 -6.76 33.32 -27.22
N LEU A 14 -6.10 32.31 -27.80
CA LEU A 14 -5.77 32.30 -29.23
C LEU A 14 -7.01 32.39 -30.11
N LYS A 15 -8.08 31.62 -29.82
CA LYS A 15 -9.34 31.71 -30.58
C LYS A 15 -9.93 33.11 -30.56
N LEU A 16 -9.89 33.81 -29.43
CA LEU A 16 -10.41 35.18 -29.29
C LEU A 16 -9.56 36.22 -30.02
N ASN A 17 -8.25 36.00 -30.14
CA ASN A 17 -7.33 36.94 -30.81
C ASN A 17 -7.13 36.64 -32.31
N LEU A 18 -7.54 35.46 -32.78
CA LEU A 18 -7.46 35.04 -34.20
C LEU A 18 -8.70 35.40 -35.01
N ILE A 19 -9.82 35.72 -34.36
CA ILE A 19 -10.97 36.34 -35.02
C ILE A 19 -10.56 37.79 -35.30
N PRO A 20 -10.45 38.23 -36.56
CA PRO A 20 -10.29 39.65 -36.84
C PRO A 20 -11.48 40.36 -36.19
N ILE A 21 -11.22 41.25 -35.24
CA ILE A 21 -12.21 42.26 -34.90
C ILE A 21 -12.46 42.97 -36.23
N GLU A 22 -13.61 42.73 -36.87
CA GLU A 22 -14.00 43.48 -38.04
C GLU A 22 -14.02 44.95 -37.60
N SER A 23 -12.91 45.63 -37.89
CA SER A 23 -12.83 47.07 -37.80
C SER A 23 -13.82 47.56 -38.85
N SER A 24 -15.01 47.89 -38.37
CA SER A 24 -16.05 48.57 -39.13
C SER A 24 -15.55 49.94 -39.54
N LEU A 25 -14.66 50.02 -40.52
CA LEU A 25 -14.29 51.26 -41.18
C LEU A 25 -13.64 50.92 -42.53
N LYS A 26 -14.52 50.99 -43.54
CA LYS A 26 -14.25 51.26 -44.94
C LYS A 26 -12.77 51.52 -45.28
N GLU A 27 -12.06 50.51 -45.75
CA GLU A 27 -11.07 50.74 -46.80
C GLU A 27 -10.85 49.50 -47.63
N LYS A 28 -11.13 49.65 -48.92
CA LYS A 28 -10.91 48.64 -49.95
C LYS A 28 -9.42 48.34 -50.04
N ILE A 29 -8.97 47.17 -49.61
CA ILE A 29 -7.65 46.64 -50.00
C ILE A 29 -7.80 45.21 -50.50
N LEU A 30 -7.43 45.04 -51.76
CA LEU A 30 -7.43 43.82 -52.57
C LEU A 30 -6.38 42.82 -52.06
N SER A 31 -6.65 42.12 -50.96
CA SER A 31 -5.81 41.00 -50.52
C SER A 31 -6.69 39.80 -50.19
N PRO A 32 -6.36 38.57 -50.66
CA PRO A 32 -7.05 37.37 -50.19
C PRO A 32 -6.98 37.34 -48.66
N PRO A 33 -8.02 36.89 -47.94
CA PRO A 33 -7.95 36.78 -46.50
C PRO A 33 -6.77 35.88 -46.17
N ARG A 34 -5.67 36.45 -45.65
CA ARG A 34 -4.58 35.63 -45.14
C ARG A 34 -5.18 34.88 -43.96
N ALA A 35 -5.48 33.60 -44.15
CA ALA A 35 -5.77 32.70 -43.04
C ALA A 35 -4.53 32.69 -42.15
N GLN A 36 -4.47 33.59 -41.18
CA GLN A 36 -3.42 33.65 -40.19
C GLN A 36 -3.66 32.52 -39.19
N ASN A 37 -3.55 31.27 -39.61
CA ASN A 37 -3.43 30.17 -38.65
C ASN A 37 -1.97 30.19 -38.17
N PRO A 38 -1.68 30.67 -36.95
CA PRO A 38 -0.31 30.73 -36.47
C PRO A 38 0.22 29.31 -36.39
N ARG A 39 1.48 29.08 -36.79
CA ARG A 39 2.11 27.74 -36.82
C ARG A 39 1.94 27.00 -35.49
N ILE A 40 1.94 27.72 -34.37
CA ILE A 40 1.74 27.18 -33.01
C ILE A 40 0.36 26.55 -32.77
N GLN A 41 -0.66 26.90 -33.55
CA GLN A 41 -2.04 26.43 -33.36
C GLN A 41 -2.16 24.91 -33.52
N ALA A 42 -1.46 24.32 -34.49
CA ALA A 42 -1.45 22.87 -34.69
C ALA A 42 -0.85 22.11 -33.49
N LEU A 43 0.18 22.69 -32.88
CA LEU A 43 0.81 22.17 -31.67
C LEU A 43 -0.15 22.26 -30.47
N LEU A 44 -0.79 23.40 -30.28
CA LEU A 44 -1.69 23.63 -29.14
C LEU A 44 -3.00 22.83 -29.21
N HIS A 45 -3.55 22.64 -30.41
CA HIS A 45 -4.68 21.73 -30.62
C HIS A 45 -4.27 20.27 -30.31
N SER A 46 -3.15 19.81 -30.87
CA SER A 46 -2.67 18.44 -30.62
C SER A 46 -2.33 18.19 -29.15
N TRP A 47 -1.79 19.20 -28.46
CA TRP A 47 -1.49 19.12 -27.03
C TRP A 47 -2.76 19.08 -26.19
N HIS A 48 -3.76 19.88 -26.55
CA HIS A 48 -5.06 19.87 -25.89
C HIS A 48 -5.79 18.54 -26.06
N ASP A 49 -5.88 18.02 -27.29
CA ASP A 49 -6.53 16.74 -27.58
C ASP A 49 -5.86 15.58 -26.83
N TYR A 50 -4.53 15.62 -26.69
CA TYR A 50 -3.81 14.64 -25.90
C TYR A 50 -4.16 14.73 -24.40
N LEU A 51 -4.17 15.94 -23.83
CA LEU A 51 -4.52 16.15 -22.42
C LEU A 51 -5.98 15.77 -22.10
N GLU A 52 -6.87 15.81 -23.08
CA GLU A 52 -8.24 15.28 -22.95
C GLU A 52 -8.30 13.75 -23.07
N ARG A 53 -7.44 13.14 -23.89
CA ARG A 53 -7.41 11.68 -24.09
C ARG A 53 -6.57 10.92 -23.07
N LEU A 54 -5.78 11.61 -22.26
CA LEU A 54 -4.95 11.00 -21.22
C LEU A 54 -5.86 10.45 -20.11
N GLN A 55 -6.05 9.14 -20.08
CA GLN A 55 -6.82 8.44 -19.05
C GLN A 55 -5.92 8.16 -17.83
N ASP A 56 -5.61 9.19 -17.05
CA ASP A 56 -4.86 9.05 -15.78
C ASP A 56 -5.69 8.36 -14.70
N ASP A 57 -7.03 8.42 -14.79
CA ASP A 57 -7.97 7.77 -13.85
C ASP A 57 -7.69 6.29 -13.62
N LEU A 58 -7.35 5.53 -14.67
CA LEU A 58 -7.05 4.09 -14.55
C LEU A 58 -5.77 3.86 -13.75
N ALA A 59 -4.73 4.66 -13.98
CA ALA A 59 -3.47 4.57 -13.24
C ALA A 59 -3.67 5.00 -11.77
N ILE A 60 -4.41 6.09 -11.53
CA ILE A 60 -4.75 6.57 -10.18
C ILE A 60 -5.56 5.53 -9.41
N SER A 61 -6.55 4.92 -10.06
CA SER A 61 -7.38 3.86 -9.48
C SER A 61 -6.55 2.62 -9.15
N ALA A 62 -5.68 2.18 -10.06
CA ALA A 62 -4.78 1.05 -9.83
C ALA A 62 -3.83 1.30 -8.65
N ILE A 63 -3.22 2.50 -8.56
CA ILE A 63 -2.38 2.90 -7.42
C ILE A 63 -3.19 2.89 -6.12
N SER A 64 -4.38 3.48 -6.12
CA SER A 64 -5.24 3.57 -4.93
C SER A 64 -5.68 2.19 -4.44
N SER A 65 -6.06 1.33 -5.37
CA SER A 65 -6.43 -0.07 -5.09
C SER A 65 -5.26 -0.85 -4.50
N PHE A 66 -4.06 -0.72 -5.09
CA PHE A 66 -2.85 -1.36 -4.58
C PHE A 66 -2.45 -0.83 -3.19
N ALA A 67 -2.58 0.48 -2.95
CA ALA A 67 -2.35 1.06 -1.63
C ALA A 67 -3.30 0.47 -0.58
N GLY A 68 -4.55 0.18 -0.94
CA GLY A 68 -5.51 -0.52 -0.09
C GLY A 68 -5.05 -1.95 0.28
N VAL A 69 -4.48 -2.67 -0.69
CA VAL A 69 -3.89 -4.01 -0.46
C VAL A 69 -2.74 -3.93 0.53
N ILE A 70 -1.81 -2.99 0.35
CA ILE A 70 -0.68 -2.80 1.27
C ILE A 70 -1.16 -2.46 2.68
N LYS A 71 -2.14 -1.56 2.82
CA LYS A 71 -2.74 -1.23 4.12
C LYS A 71 -3.32 -2.46 4.81
N ASN A 72 -4.03 -3.31 4.08
CA ASN A 72 -4.59 -4.54 4.63
C ASN A 72 -3.50 -5.52 5.11
N ILE A 73 -2.40 -5.65 4.35
CA ILE A 73 -1.24 -6.46 4.74
C ILE A 73 -0.63 -5.94 6.05
N ILE A 74 -0.47 -4.62 6.18
CA ILE A 74 0.08 -3.99 7.38
C ILE A 74 -0.80 -4.29 8.61
N ILE A 75 -2.13 -4.14 8.49
CA ILE A 75 -3.06 -4.44 9.59
C ILE A 75 -2.89 -5.89 10.07
N HIS A 76 -2.82 -6.85 9.15
CA HIS A 76 -2.63 -8.24 9.50
C HIS A 76 -1.25 -8.55 10.10
N GLN A 77 -0.21 -7.83 9.69
CA GLN A 77 1.12 -7.94 10.31
C GLN A 77 1.14 -7.35 11.73
N GLU A 78 0.41 -6.26 11.99
CA GLU A 78 0.24 -5.72 13.34
C GLU A 78 -0.48 -6.72 14.28
N GLU A 79 -1.51 -7.40 13.78
CA GLU A 79 -2.20 -8.48 14.51
C GLU A 79 -1.26 -9.65 14.80
N GLU A 80 -0.44 -10.06 13.84
CA GLU A 80 0.59 -11.09 14.01
C GLU A 80 1.60 -10.71 15.12
N MET A 81 2.03 -9.44 15.16
CA MET A 81 2.94 -8.93 16.19
C MET A 81 2.31 -8.95 17.59
N LYS A 82 1.02 -8.57 17.72
CA LYS A 82 0.31 -8.67 19.01
C LYS A 82 0.22 -10.11 19.51
N LEU A 83 -0.04 -11.06 18.62
CA LEU A 83 -0.06 -12.48 18.98
C LEU A 83 1.32 -12.97 19.43
N LYS A 84 2.39 -12.50 18.77
CA LYS A 84 3.76 -12.80 19.16
C LYS A 84 4.09 -12.28 20.55
N GLU A 85 3.75 -11.02 20.84
CA GLU A 85 3.96 -10.39 22.15
C GLU A 85 3.22 -11.17 23.26
N LYS A 86 1.98 -11.58 23.00
CA LYS A 86 1.20 -12.42 23.93
C LYS A 86 1.89 -13.76 24.21
N CYS A 87 2.40 -14.43 23.18
CA CYS A 87 3.15 -15.68 23.34
C CYS A 87 4.40 -15.47 24.22
N GLU A 88 5.14 -14.37 24.01
CA GLU A 88 6.33 -14.06 24.81
C GLU A 88 5.99 -13.73 26.27
N GLU A 89 4.88 -13.02 26.51
CA GLU A 89 4.39 -12.74 27.85
C GLU A 89 4.02 -14.02 28.60
N THR A 90 3.19 -14.89 27.99
CA THR A 90 2.84 -16.19 28.59
C THR A 90 4.07 -17.06 28.79
N ARG A 91 5.05 -17.04 27.86
CA ARG A 91 6.31 -17.78 28.01
C ARG A 91 7.10 -17.32 29.22
N LYS A 92 7.23 -16.00 29.43
CA LYS A 92 7.91 -15.44 30.61
C LYS A 92 7.18 -15.82 31.90
N GLU A 93 5.85 -15.75 31.91
CA GLU A 93 5.04 -16.18 33.06
C GLU A 93 5.27 -17.66 33.38
N TYR A 94 5.20 -18.52 32.36
CA TYR A 94 5.43 -19.96 32.48
C TYR A 94 6.82 -20.26 33.04
N LEU A 95 7.89 -19.69 32.47
CA LEU A 95 9.26 -19.92 32.94
C LEU A 95 9.42 -19.53 34.41
N ARG A 96 8.88 -18.37 34.80
CA ARG A 96 8.94 -17.91 36.20
C ARG A 96 8.18 -18.84 37.14
N LYS A 97 6.95 -19.27 36.80
CA LYS A 97 6.18 -20.19 37.65
C LYS A 97 6.79 -21.58 37.69
N ASN A 98 7.29 -22.08 36.57
CA ASN A 98 7.96 -23.37 36.50
C ASN A 98 9.20 -23.38 37.39
N GLN A 99 10.06 -22.36 37.31
CA GLN A 99 11.23 -22.26 38.16
C GLN A 99 10.86 -22.17 39.65
N ALA A 100 9.87 -21.36 40.00
CA ALA A 100 9.37 -21.28 41.39
C ALA A 100 8.79 -22.61 41.89
N TYR A 101 8.15 -23.38 41.01
CA TYR A 101 7.64 -24.72 41.33
C TYR A 101 8.78 -25.71 41.58
N GLU A 102 9.79 -25.77 40.71
CA GLU A 102 10.97 -26.64 40.88
C GLU A 102 11.69 -26.34 42.20
N ASP A 103 11.96 -25.06 42.47
CA ASP A 103 12.61 -24.62 43.72
C ASP A 103 11.79 -25.01 44.96
N TRP A 104 10.47 -24.89 44.90
CA TRP A 104 9.58 -25.29 45.98
C TRP A 104 9.54 -26.82 46.13
N TYR A 105 9.47 -27.55 45.02
CA TYR A 105 9.39 -29.00 44.98
C TYR A 105 10.65 -29.64 45.54
N HIS A 106 11.85 -29.14 45.18
CA HIS A 106 13.12 -29.56 45.77
C HIS A 106 13.13 -29.39 47.30
N LYS A 107 12.69 -28.23 47.82
CA LYS A 107 12.60 -27.97 49.27
C LYS A 107 11.51 -28.81 49.96
N TYR A 108 10.45 -29.14 49.26
CA TYR A 108 9.37 -30.00 49.76
C TYR A 108 9.86 -31.46 49.88
N GLN A 109 10.54 -31.96 48.85
CA GLN A 109 11.14 -33.29 48.83
C GLN A 109 12.17 -33.46 49.95
N GLN A 110 13.09 -32.50 50.11
CA GLN A 110 14.09 -32.52 51.18
C GLN A 110 13.46 -32.59 52.58
N ARG A 111 12.42 -31.78 52.83
CA ARG A 111 11.70 -31.81 54.12
C ARG A 111 10.93 -33.11 54.35
N ARG A 112 10.36 -33.72 53.30
CA ARG A 112 9.75 -35.05 53.42
C ARG A 112 10.78 -36.12 53.77
N THR A 113 11.95 -36.11 53.15
CA THR A 113 13.03 -37.07 53.48
C THR A 113 13.52 -36.91 54.93
N GLU A 114 13.54 -35.67 55.45
CA GLU A 114 13.88 -35.37 56.84
C GLU A 114 12.74 -35.72 57.83
N ALA A 115 11.47 -35.69 57.39
CA ALA A 115 10.27 -35.88 58.21
C ALA A 115 9.73 -37.33 58.26
N GLU A 116 10.29 -38.28 57.50
CA GLU A 116 9.96 -39.73 57.58
C GLU A 116 10.28 -40.39 58.95
N ARG A 117 10.58 -39.60 60.00
CA ARG A 117 10.65 -40.04 61.41
C ARG A 117 9.35 -39.88 62.21
N GLY A 118 8.24 -39.42 61.64
CA GLY A 118 6.96 -39.36 62.37
C GLY A 118 5.75 -39.20 61.44
N GLU A 119 4.80 -40.13 61.53
CA GLU A 119 3.52 -40.15 60.81
C GLU A 119 2.67 -38.90 61.11
N ASP A 120 1.94 -38.36 60.13
CA ASP A 120 0.53 -38.73 59.88
C ASP A 120 -0.07 -37.97 58.67
N VAL A 121 -1.27 -38.39 58.31
CA VAL A 121 -1.95 -38.46 57.02
C VAL A 121 -2.81 -37.22 56.66
N ASN A 122 -3.04 -37.08 55.35
CA ASN A 122 -4.16 -36.37 54.70
C ASN A 122 -4.14 -34.83 54.70
N THR A 123 -3.54 -34.27 53.66
CA THR A 123 -3.83 -32.91 53.19
C THR A 123 -3.78 -32.96 51.68
N LYS A 124 -4.78 -32.41 50.97
CA LYS A 124 -4.82 -32.25 49.51
C LYS A 124 -3.40 -32.03 48.98
N ASP A 125 -2.94 -32.89 48.08
CA ASP A 125 -1.54 -32.89 47.65
C ASP A 125 -1.15 -31.51 47.08
N PRO A 126 -0.37 -30.70 47.82
CA PRO A 126 0.01 -29.37 47.39
C PRO A 126 0.97 -29.42 46.19
N VAL A 127 1.56 -30.59 45.91
CA VAL A 127 2.32 -30.85 44.70
C VAL A 127 1.39 -30.87 43.50
N SER A 128 0.34 -31.72 43.54
CA SER A 128 -0.65 -31.83 42.46
C SER A 128 -1.29 -30.48 42.08
N GLU A 129 -1.66 -29.65 43.05
CA GLU A 129 -2.28 -28.34 42.78
C GLU A 129 -1.30 -27.37 42.09
N LYS A 130 -0.06 -27.29 42.58
CA LYS A 130 0.96 -26.41 41.99
C LYS A 130 1.44 -26.91 40.63
N GLN A 131 1.58 -28.22 40.48
CA GLN A 131 1.91 -28.85 39.21
C GLN A 131 0.83 -28.57 38.17
N PHE A 132 -0.45 -28.74 38.53
CA PHE A 132 -1.57 -28.42 37.65
C PHE A 132 -1.54 -26.95 37.18
N ALA A 133 -1.20 -26.01 38.07
CA ALA A 133 -1.09 -24.60 37.70
C ALA A 133 0.03 -24.32 36.67
N VAL A 134 1.18 -25.00 36.79
CA VAL A 134 2.29 -24.89 35.83
C VAL A 134 1.92 -25.54 34.50
N GLU A 135 1.33 -26.75 34.54
CA GLU A 135 0.89 -27.48 33.34
C GLU A 135 -0.21 -26.73 32.58
N SER A 136 -1.16 -26.11 33.29
CA SER A 136 -2.19 -25.28 32.67
C SER A 136 -1.59 -24.07 31.94
N LEU A 137 -0.56 -23.44 32.49
CA LEU A 137 0.14 -22.35 31.80
C LEU A 137 0.90 -22.85 30.58
N LYS A 138 1.56 -24.01 30.69
CA LYS A 138 2.27 -24.64 29.56
C LYS A 138 1.30 -24.94 28.41
N LYS A 139 0.16 -25.56 28.72
CA LYS A 139 -0.87 -25.85 27.72
C LYS A 139 -1.38 -24.57 27.04
N ARG A 140 -1.64 -23.50 27.81
CA ARG A 140 -2.03 -22.20 27.26
C ARG A 140 -0.95 -21.63 26.31
N LEU A 141 0.33 -21.73 26.70
CA LEU A 141 1.44 -21.29 25.86
C LEU A 141 1.50 -22.07 24.54
N ASP A 142 1.36 -23.39 24.59
CA ASP A 142 1.39 -24.25 23.40
C ASP A 142 0.23 -23.92 22.44
N GLU A 143 -0.97 -23.70 22.97
CA GLU A 143 -2.14 -23.25 22.19
C GLU A 143 -1.91 -21.88 21.53
N GLU A 144 -1.32 -20.92 22.27
CA GLU A 144 -0.99 -19.59 21.74
C GLU A 144 0.07 -19.66 20.64
N ILE A 145 1.11 -20.49 20.80
CA ILE A 145 2.14 -20.71 19.78
C ILE A 145 1.54 -21.28 18.51
N VAL A 146 0.68 -22.30 18.61
CA VAL A 146 0.00 -22.89 17.45
C VAL A 146 -0.89 -21.86 16.76
N ALA A 147 -1.64 -21.06 17.53
CA ALA A 147 -2.46 -20.00 16.99
C ALA A 147 -1.64 -18.94 16.24
N HIS A 148 -0.51 -18.50 16.82
CA HIS A 148 0.41 -17.56 16.19
C HIS A 148 0.99 -18.13 14.89
N GLN A 149 1.49 -19.36 14.88
CA GLN A 149 2.04 -20.01 13.68
C GLN A 149 1.00 -20.14 12.56
N ARG A 150 -0.24 -20.52 12.91
CA ARG A 150 -1.35 -20.58 11.95
C ARG A 150 -1.64 -19.20 11.37
N HIS A 151 -1.67 -18.17 12.21
CA HIS A 151 -1.88 -16.79 11.78
C HIS A 151 -0.76 -16.32 10.83
N CYS A 152 0.51 -16.52 11.18
CA CYS A 152 1.65 -16.19 10.31
C CYS A 152 1.52 -16.82 8.92
N THR A 153 1.13 -18.10 8.87
CA THR A 153 0.96 -18.82 7.60
C THR A 153 -0.16 -18.19 6.78
N GLN A 154 -1.31 -17.93 7.40
CA GLN A 154 -2.46 -17.31 6.74
C GLN A 154 -2.14 -15.90 6.23
N VAL A 155 -1.47 -15.07 7.03
CA VAL A 155 -1.06 -13.72 6.64
C VAL A 155 -0.11 -13.77 5.45
N ARG A 156 0.89 -14.66 5.47
CA ARG A 156 1.83 -14.83 4.35
C ARG A 156 1.12 -15.27 3.08
N GLU A 157 0.23 -16.25 3.17
CA GLU A 157 -0.50 -16.76 2.00
C GLU A 157 -1.41 -15.70 1.40
N LYS A 158 -2.22 -15.01 2.22
CA LYS A 158 -3.09 -13.92 1.78
C LYS A 158 -2.31 -12.74 1.18
N SER A 159 -1.21 -12.36 1.84
CA SER A 159 -0.32 -11.29 1.36
C SER A 159 0.27 -11.66 0.01
N LEU A 160 0.83 -12.87 -0.12
CA LEU A 160 1.41 -13.35 -1.37
C LEU A 160 0.37 -13.42 -2.49
N GLY A 161 -0.82 -13.95 -2.22
CA GLY A 161 -1.89 -14.04 -3.21
C GLY A 161 -2.36 -12.66 -3.70
N SER A 162 -2.56 -11.73 -2.77
CA SER A 162 -2.96 -10.36 -3.08
C SER A 162 -1.89 -9.63 -3.88
N LEU A 163 -0.62 -9.75 -3.49
CA LEU A 163 0.51 -9.16 -4.19
C LEU A 163 0.68 -9.74 -5.59
N LYS A 164 0.66 -11.07 -5.74
CA LYS A 164 0.79 -11.75 -7.05
C LYS A 164 -0.29 -11.31 -8.05
N THR A 165 -1.48 -10.99 -7.57
CA THR A 165 -2.59 -10.56 -8.43
C THR A 165 -2.51 -9.07 -8.75
N ARG A 166 -2.24 -8.24 -7.74
CA ARG A 166 -2.41 -6.77 -7.83
C ARG A 166 -1.18 -6.03 -8.34
N LEU A 167 0.03 -6.57 -8.15
CA LEU A 167 1.25 -5.96 -8.70
C LEU A 167 1.25 -5.95 -10.24
N PRO A 168 0.92 -7.05 -10.94
CA PRO A 168 0.83 -7.03 -12.40
C PRO A 168 -0.20 -6.04 -12.92
N GLU A 169 -1.38 -5.96 -12.30
CA GLU A 169 -2.43 -4.98 -12.65
C GLU A 169 -1.91 -3.54 -12.53
N LEU A 170 -1.21 -3.24 -11.42
CA LEU A 170 -0.61 -1.92 -11.19
C LEU A 170 0.45 -1.58 -12.25
N PHE A 171 1.41 -2.48 -12.47
CA PHE A 171 2.48 -2.24 -13.44
C PHE A 171 1.95 -2.11 -14.86
N HIS A 172 0.92 -2.90 -15.22
CA HIS A 172 0.27 -2.77 -16.51
C HIS A 172 -0.37 -1.39 -16.68
N ALA A 173 -1.17 -0.94 -15.70
CA ALA A 173 -1.80 0.38 -15.75
C ALA A 173 -0.77 1.52 -15.85
N LEU A 174 0.31 1.45 -15.06
CA LEU A 174 1.41 2.41 -15.10
C LEU A 174 2.15 2.38 -16.44
N SER A 175 2.40 1.20 -17.00
CA SER A 175 3.06 1.04 -18.28
C SER A 175 2.22 1.63 -19.42
N VAL A 176 0.93 1.32 -19.47
CA VAL A 176 0.00 1.91 -20.46
C VAL A 176 0.00 3.44 -20.37
N TYR A 177 -0.08 3.97 -19.15
CA TYR A 177 -0.02 5.41 -18.92
C TYR A 177 1.31 6.04 -19.37
N ALA A 178 2.44 5.41 -19.04
CA ALA A 178 3.77 5.89 -19.43
C ALA A 178 3.96 5.88 -20.95
N HIS A 179 3.50 4.82 -21.64
CA HIS A 179 3.56 4.74 -23.10
C HIS A 179 2.69 5.81 -23.76
N ALA A 180 1.48 6.05 -23.23
CA ALA A 180 0.62 7.14 -23.69
C ALA A 180 1.31 8.50 -23.55
N CYS A 181 2.02 8.71 -22.43
CA CYS A 181 2.82 9.92 -22.20
C CYS A 181 3.98 10.07 -23.18
N SER A 182 4.74 8.99 -23.43
CA SER A 182 5.87 9.02 -24.35
C SER A 182 5.41 9.33 -25.78
N GLY A 183 4.43 8.58 -26.29
CA GLY A 183 3.92 8.75 -27.65
C GLY A 183 3.37 10.14 -27.90
N ALA A 184 2.76 10.76 -26.88
CA ALA A 184 2.31 12.13 -26.96
C ALA A 184 3.45 13.14 -26.99
N CYS A 185 4.46 12.97 -26.13
CA CYS A 185 5.66 13.81 -26.14
C CYS A 185 6.36 13.74 -27.51
N GLU A 186 6.47 12.55 -28.10
CA GLU A 186 7.05 12.33 -29.43
C GLU A 186 6.24 13.02 -30.52
N LYS A 187 4.91 12.87 -30.51
CA LYS A 187 4.02 13.52 -31.48
C LYS A 187 4.10 15.04 -31.39
N LEU A 188 4.09 15.60 -30.18
CA LEU A 188 4.24 17.04 -29.96
C LEU A 188 5.62 17.54 -30.42
N ARG A 189 6.68 16.77 -30.17
CA ARG A 189 8.03 17.09 -30.64
C ARG A 189 8.09 17.13 -32.17
N SER A 190 7.48 16.15 -32.85
CA SER A 190 7.42 16.10 -34.32
C SER A 190 6.70 17.33 -34.90
N ILE A 191 5.55 17.73 -34.33
CA ILE A 191 4.80 18.92 -34.77
C ILE A 191 5.60 20.21 -34.54
N SER A 192 6.32 20.29 -33.41
CA SER A 192 7.19 21.43 -33.11
C SER A 192 8.33 21.56 -34.14
N GLN A 193 8.97 20.44 -34.48
CA GLN A 193 10.07 20.41 -35.46
C GLN A 193 9.61 20.68 -36.90
N SER A 194 8.45 20.15 -37.31
CA SER A 194 7.90 20.41 -38.65
C SER A 194 7.53 21.89 -38.87
N ASN A 195 7.21 22.62 -37.80
CA ASN A 195 6.88 24.04 -37.86
C ASN A 195 8.11 24.97 -37.86
N GLY A 196 9.29 24.47 -37.48
CA GLY A 196 10.56 25.19 -37.47
C GLY A 196 11.39 25.06 -38.76
N GLY A 197 11.11 24.05 -39.60
CA GLY A 197 11.83 23.79 -40.85
C GLY A 197 11.27 24.54 -42.06
N SER A 198 11.36 25.86 -42.06
CA SER A 198 11.22 26.68 -43.28
C SER A 198 11.97 27.99 -43.03
N SER A 199 13.28 27.96 -43.26
CA SER A 199 14.13 29.15 -43.45
C SER A 199 14.53 29.22 -44.91
#